data_AF-A0A2A2K4W4-F1
#
_entry.id   AF-A0A2A2K4W4-F1
#
_cell.length_a   1.000
_cell.length_b   1.000
_cell.length_c   1.000
_cell.angle_alpha   90.00
_cell.angle_beta   90.00
_cell.angle_gamma   90.00
#
_symmetry.space_group_name_H-M   'P 1'
#
loop_
_entity.id
_entity.type
_entity.pdbx_description
1 polymer ?
#
loop_
_entity_poly.entity_id
_entity_poly.type
_entity_poly.pdbx_seq_one_letter_code
_entity_poly.pdbx_strand_id
1 'polypeptide(L)'
;MALDGTRGLRVELTLALDADAPDRLLGFALVLPAQDNPQACALAYLAVDANHRRKGIARGLLDAVRGRYACVELSAFAQQVPWFENMGLQVVASAGPQAERLRDVRLDTLAEQARACVSERKRVH
;
A
#
# COMPACT_ATOMS: atom_id res chain seq x y z
N MET A 1 -18.34 -3.57 -23.71
CA MET A 1 -17.02 -2.90 -23.63
C MET A 1 -16.37 -3.34 -22.33
N ALA A 2 -15.41 -4.25 -22.40
CA ALA A 2 -14.62 -4.63 -21.23
C ALA A 2 -13.60 -3.52 -20.99
N LEU A 3 -13.64 -2.91 -19.80
CA LEU A 3 -12.57 -2.03 -19.34
C LEU A 3 -11.39 -2.95 -19.01
N ASP A 4 -10.51 -3.16 -19.98
CA ASP A 4 -9.19 -3.72 -19.70
C ASP A 4 -8.50 -2.74 -18.73
N GLY A 5 -8.28 -3.19 -17.50
CA GLY A 5 -7.74 -2.39 -16.39
C GLY A 5 -6.30 -1.93 -16.60
N THR A 6 -5.66 -2.34 -17.70
CA THR A 6 -4.30 -1.96 -18.06
C THR A 6 -4.26 -0.71 -18.94
N ARG A 7 -4.73 0.43 -18.44
CA ARG A 7 -4.42 1.74 -19.05
C ARG A 7 -2.95 2.16 -18.80
N GLY A 8 -1.98 1.29 -19.12
CA GLY A 8 -0.55 1.59 -19.01
C GLY A 8 -0.04 1.97 -17.62
N LEU A 9 -0.85 1.75 -16.57
CA LEU A 9 -0.49 2.07 -15.20
C LEU A 9 0.57 1.08 -14.73
N ARG A 10 1.80 1.55 -14.59
CA ARG A 10 2.87 0.79 -13.96
C ARG A 10 2.53 0.63 -12.48
N VAL A 11 2.59 -0.60 -11.99
CA VAL A 11 2.37 -0.92 -10.58
C VAL A 11 3.64 -1.56 -10.06
N GLU A 12 4.14 -1.09 -8.92
CA GLU A 12 5.26 -1.74 -8.23
C GLU A 12 4.79 -2.25 -6.86
N LEU A 13 5.23 -3.47 -6.53
CA LEU A 13 4.92 -4.14 -5.28
C LEU A 13 6.21 -4.41 -4.50
N THR A 14 6.29 -3.89 -3.29
CA THR A 14 7.37 -4.18 -2.34
C THR A 14 6.83 -5.09 -1.25
N LEU A 15 7.51 -6.21 -1.02
CA LEU A 15 7.13 -7.22 -0.02
C LEU A 15 8.08 -7.15 1.18
N ALA A 16 7.52 -7.31 2.38
CA ALA A 16 8.28 -7.60 3.59
C ALA A 16 8.07 -9.08 3.91
N LEU A 17 9.13 -9.86 3.77
CA LEU A 17 9.15 -11.30 4.04
C LEU A 17 9.82 -11.57 5.40
N ASP A 18 9.47 -12.68 6.03
CA ASP A 18 10.13 -13.13 7.25
C ASP A 18 11.56 -13.58 6.94
N ALA A 19 12.52 -13.18 7.78
CA ALA A 19 13.94 -13.47 7.56
C ALA A 19 14.25 -14.96 7.79
N ASP A 20 13.55 -15.60 8.73
CA ASP A 20 13.73 -17.01 9.08
C ASP A 20 12.82 -17.92 8.23
N ALA A 21 11.79 -17.35 7.59
CA ALA A 21 10.85 -18.06 6.72
C ALA A 21 10.48 -17.21 5.50
N PRO A 22 11.31 -17.16 4.43
CA PRO A 22 11.13 -16.22 3.32
C PRO A 22 9.82 -16.40 2.53
N ASP A 23 9.18 -17.57 2.60
CA ASP A 23 7.86 -17.80 1.99
C ASP A 23 6.72 -17.14 2.77
N ARG A 24 7.00 -16.61 3.98
CA ARG A 24 6.03 -15.95 4.83
C ARG A 24 6.01 -14.44 4.59
N LEU A 25 4.91 -13.97 4.01
CA LEU A 25 4.63 -12.55 3.84
C LEU A 25 4.21 -11.90 5.18
N LEU A 26 4.97 -10.90 5.64
CA LEU A 26 4.69 -10.12 6.84
C LEU A 26 3.99 -8.79 6.54
N GLY A 27 4.15 -8.26 5.33
CA GLY A 27 3.49 -7.03 4.88
C GLY A 27 3.86 -6.67 3.45
N PHE A 28 3.18 -5.68 2.90
CA PHE A 28 3.47 -5.20 1.55
C PHE A 28 3.13 -3.71 1.38
N ALA A 29 3.76 -3.09 0.39
CA ALA A 29 3.46 -1.76 -0.10
C ALA A 29 3.25 -1.80 -1.61
N LEU A 30 2.12 -1.27 -2.08
CA LEU A 30 1.80 -1.14 -3.51
C LEU A 30 1.87 0.33 -3.90
N VAL A 31 2.73 0.64 -4.86
CA VAL A 31 2.94 2.00 -5.35
C VAL A 31 2.61 2.11 -6.83
N LEU A 32 2.08 3.28 -7.19
CA LEU A 32 1.75 3.67 -8.54
C LEU A 32 2.68 4.83 -8.90
N PRO A 33 3.75 4.61 -9.68
CA PRO A 33 4.62 5.68 -10.14
C PRO A 33 3.83 6.69 -10.98
N ALA A 34 4.13 7.97 -10.84
CA ALA A 34 3.56 8.99 -11.70
C ALA A 34 4.06 8.79 -13.14
N GLN A 35 3.16 8.96 -14.12
CA GLN A 35 3.51 8.74 -15.54
C GLN A 35 4.36 9.89 -16.10
N ASP A 36 4.17 11.08 -15.56
CA ASP A 36 4.76 12.35 -15.95
C ASP A 36 5.95 12.78 -15.07
N ASN A 37 6.12 12.14 -13.90
CA ASN A 37 7.22 12.42 -12.99
C ASN A 37 7.87 11.12 -12.45
N PRO A 38 9.04 10.72 -12.97
CA PRO A 38 9.69 9.47 -12.56
C PRO A 38 10.18 9.47 -11.10
N GLN A 39 10.20 10.63 -10.43
CA GLN A 39 10.61 10.78 -9.03
C GLN A 39 9.43 10.81 -8.06
N ALA A 40 8.19 10.71 -8.56
CA ALA A 40 6.97 10.73 -7.75
C ALA A 40 6.20 9.41 -7.85
N CYS A 41 5.61 8.99 -6.73
CA CYS A 41 4.67 7.87 -6.72
C CYS A 41 3.53 8.09 -5.73
N ALA A 42 2.38 7.47 -6.00
CA ALA A 42 1.31 7.31 -5.03
C ALA A 42 1.43 5.95 -4.32
N LEU A 43 1.52 5.95 -2.99
CA LEU A 43 1.35 4.75 -2.18
C LEU A 43 -0.14 4.43 -2.06
N ALA A 44 -0.59 3.46 -2.87
CA ALA A 44 -1.98 3.08 -2.94
C ALA A 44 -2.39 2.15 -1.79
N TYR A 45 -1.50 1.24 -1.39
CA TYR A 45 -1.74 0.31 -0.27
C TYR A 45 -0.49 0.10 0.57
N LEU A 46 -0.69 0.01 1.88
CA LEU A 46 0.31 -0.43 2.85
C LEU A 46 -0.40 -1.30 3.89
N ALA A 47 0.04 -2.54 4.03
CA ALA A 47 -0.52 -3.46 4.99
C ALA A 47 0.58 -4.27 5.69
N VAL A 48 0.37 -4.52 6.99
CA VAL A 48 1.22 -5.37 7.82
C VAL A 48 0.32 -6.35 8.55
N ASP A 49 0.76 -7.61 8.56
CA ASP A 49 0.13 -8.69 9.33
C ASP A 49 -0.10 -8.25 10.77
N ALA A 50 -1.30 -8.51 11.30
CA ALA A 50 -1.72 -8.00 12.60
C ALA A 50 -0.80 -8.47 13.74
N ASN A 51 -0.30 -9.71 13.67
CA ASN A 51 0.59 -10.29 14.68
C ASN A 51 2.03 -9.76 14.58
N HIS A 52 2.33 -8.99 13.54
CA HIS A 52 3.65 -8.41 13.28
C HIS A 52 3.65 -6.88 13.24
N ARG A 53 2.52 -6.25 13.59
CA ARG A 53 2.44 -4.80 13.77
C ARG A 53 3.36 -4.33 14.88
N ARG A 54 3.70 -3.04 14.86
CA ARG A 54 4.61 -2.38 15.83
C ARG A 54 6.05 -2.89 15.85
N LYS A 55 6.44 -3.79 14.92
CA LYS A 55 7.82 -4.26 14.71
C LYS A 55 8.61 -3.46 13.67
N GLY A 56 8.15 -2.25 13.31
CA GLY A 56 8.82 -1.39 12.33
C GLY A 56 8.63 -1.79 10.85
N ILE A 57 7.90 -2.86 10.53
CA ILE A 57 7.74 -3.34 9.15
C ILE A 57 7.13 -2.30 8.22
N ALA A 58 6.05 -1.63 8.65
CA ALA A 58 5.40 -0.59 7.86
C ALA A 58 6.35 0.58 7.54
N ARG A 59 7.22 0.93 8.49
CA ARG A 59 8.26 1.95 8.31
C ARG A 59 9.32 1.47 7.33
N GLY A 60 9.82 0.24 7.47
CA GLY A 60 10.80 -0.32 6.54
C GLY A 60 10.27 -0.40 5.09
N LEU A 61 9.00 -0.75 4.91
CA LEU A 61 8.33 -0.71 3.60
C LEU A 61 8.28 0.71 3.03
N LEU A 62 7.94 1.70 3.85
CA LEU A 62 7.88 3.10 3.43
C LEU A 62 9.29 3.66 3.11
N ASP A 63 10.30 3.33 3.91
CA ASP A 63 11.68 3.72 3.68
C ASP A 63 12.21 3.12 2.37
N ALA A 64 11.85 1.86 2.05
CA ALA A 64 12.18 1.24 0.77
C ALA A 64 11.55 1.95 -0.43
N VAL A 65 10.33 2.47 -0.28
CA VAL A 65 9.67 3.28 -1.32
C VAL A 65 10.37 4.65 -1.45
N ARG A 66 10.65 5.32 -0.33
CA ARG A 66 11.34 6.62 -0.30
C ARG A 66 12.77 6.56 -0.81
N GLY A 67 13.42 5.40 -0.71
CA GLY A 67 14.72 5.17 -1.34
C GLY A 67 14.68 5.17 -2.87
N ARG A 68 13.49 5.03 -3.48
CA ARG A 68 13.29 5.02 -4.94
C ARG A 68 12.63 6.29 -5.46
N TYR A 69 11.75 6.91 -4.66
CA TYR A 69 10.98 8.09 -5.04
C TYR A 69 11.25 9.24 -4.09
N ALA A 70 11.59 10.40 -4.64
CA ALA A 70 11.78 11.63 -3.87
C ALA A 70 10.45 12.17 -3.32
N CYS A 71 9.35 11.97 -4.06
CA CYS A 71 8.00 12.35 -3.65
C CYS A 71 7.11 11.12 -3.50
N VAL A 72 6.53 10.95 -2.31
CA VAL A 72 5.57 9.88 -2.03
C VAL A 72 4.28 10.51 -1.53
N GLU A 73 3.23 10.38 -2.32
CA GLU A 73 1.89 10.81 -1.95
C GLU A 73 1.08 9.62 -1.49
N LEU A 74 0.24 9.82 -0.49
CA LEU A 74 -0.75 8.85 -0.07
C LEU A 74 -1.96 9.58 0.45
N SER A 75 -3.06 8.86 0.57
CA SER A 75 -4.17 9.39 1.34
C SER A 75 -4.57 8.38 2.40
N ALA A 76 -4.69 8.90 3.60
CA ALA A 76 -4.88 8.14 4.82
C ALA A 76 -6.16 8.59 5.51
N PHE A 77 -6.70 7.73 6.36
CA PHE A 77 -7.76 8.13 7.27
C PHE A 77 -7.24 9.16 8.28
N ALA A 78 -8.10 10.06 8.74
CA ALA A 78 -7.71 11.12 9.68
C ALA A 78 -6.98 10.57 10.92
N GLN A 79 -7.43 9.43 11.44
CA GLN A 79 -6.82 8.73 12.59
C GLN A 79 -5.39 8.22 12.34
N GLN A 80 -4.98 8.04 11.08
CA GLN A 80 -3.65 7.57 10.71
C GLN A 80 -2.68 8.72 10.42
N VAL A 81 -3.17 9.95 10.27
CA VAL A 81 -2.34 11.13 9.97
C VAL A 81 -1.20 11.31 10.97
N PRO A 82 -1.42 11.26 12.31
CA PRO A 82 -0.32 11.44 13.26
C PRO A 82 0.80 10.41 13.09
N TRP A 83 0.44 9.18 12.70
CA TRP A 83 1.43 8.14 12.47
C TRP A 83 2.29 8.42 11.22
N PHE A 84 1.69 8.93 10.15
CA PHE A 84 2.42 9.32 8.93
C PHE A 84 3.27 10.59 9.14
N GLU A 85 2.77 11.57 9.89
CA GLU A 85 3.53 12.77 10.25
C GLU A 85 4.78 12.46 11.06
N ASN A 86 4.69 11.52 12.01
CA ASN A 86 5.85 11.01 12.74
C ASN A 86 6.90 10.31 11.86
N MET A 87 6.56 9.96 10.62
CA MET A 87 7.49 9.43 9.62
C MET A 87 7.99 10.49 8.63
N GLY A 88 7.64 11.76 8.84
CA GLY A 88 8.08 12.90 8.04
C GLY A 88 7.22 13.17 6.82
N LEU A 89 5.99 12.63 6.77
CA LEU A 89 4.99 13.07 5.79
C LEU A 89 4.24 14.29 6.33
N GLN A 90 3.55 14.98 5.43
CA GLN A 90 2.73 16.14 5.78
C GLN A 90 1.41 16.08 5.02
N VAL A 91 0.35 16.63 5.61
CA VAL A 91 -0.95 16.76 4.95
C VAL A 91 -0.89 17.89 3.92
N VAL A 92 -1.11 17.56 2.64
CA VAL A 92 -1.14 18.54 1.54
C VAL A 92 -2.56 18.91 1.11
N ALA A 93 -3.54 18.05 1.40
CA ALA A 93 -4.95 18.27 1.09
C ALA A 93 -5.85 17.40 1.99
N SER A 94 -7.09 17.83 2.21
CA SER A 94 -8.13 17.03 2.85
C SER A 94 -9.25 16.71 1.85
N ALA A 95 -9.76 15.49 1.90
CA ALA A 95 -10.91 15.07 1.11
C ALA A 95 -12.14 14.99 2.02
N GLY A 96 -13.30 15.41 1.52
CA GLY A 96 -14.54 15.38 2.31
C GLY A 96 -15.00 13.95 2.66
N PRO A 97 -15.91 13.79 3.62
CA PRO A 97 -16.32 12.50 4.20
C PRO A 97 -16.88 11.48 3.20
N GLN A 98 -17.38 11.94 2.03
CA GLN A 98 -17.82 11.05 0.96
C GLN A 98 -16.65 10.28 0.30
N ALA A 99 -15.49 10.93 0.14
CA ALA A 99 -14.30 10.30 -0.42
C ALA A 99 -13.69 9.27 0.55
N GLU A 100 -13.80 9.51 1.85
CA GLU A 100 -13.36 8.60 2.90
C GLU A 100 -14.19 7.31 2.92
N ARG A 101 -15.53 7.43 2.85
CA ARG A 101 -16.44 6.27 2.73
C ARG A 101 -16.15 5.40 1.50
N LEU A 102 -15.92 6.01 0.34
CA LEU A 102 -15.63 5.27 -0.88
C LEU A 102 -14.28 4.53 -0.80
N ARG A 103 -13.32 5.07 -0.04
CA ARG A 103 -12.03 4.41 0.22
C ARG A 103 -12.17 3.21 1.13
N ASP A 104 -12.93 3.31 2.23
CA ASP A 104 -13.16 2.20 3.15
C ASP A 104 -13.76 0.99 2.42
N VAL A 105 -14.86 1.21 1.67
CA VAL A 105 -15.52 0.15 0.88
C VAL A 105 -14.54 -0.49 -0.10
N ARG A 106 -13.66 0.31 -0.71
CA ARG A 106 -12.64 -0.19 -1.65
C ARG A 106 -11.53 -0.96 -0.93
N LEU A 107 -11.12 -0.54 0.26
CA LEU A 107 -10.13 -1.21 1.09
C LEU A 107 -10.62 -2.59 1.54
N ASP A 108 -11.88 -2.67 1.99
CA ASP A 108 -12.53 -3.92 2.39
C ASP A 108 -12.60 -4.90 1.22
N THR A 109 -13.06 -4.42 0.06
CA THR A 109 -13.12 -5.21 -1.17
C THR A 109 -11.75 -5.77 -1.57
N LEU A 110 -10.69 -4.96 -1.47
CA LEU A 110 -9.34 -5.39 -1.83
C LEU A 110 -8.71 -6.32 -0.80
N ALA A 111 -9.01 -6.15 0.49
CA ALA A 111 -8.59 -7.08 1.52
C ALA A 111 -9.23 -8.47 1.32
N GLU A 112 -10.51 -8.52 0.92
CA GLU A 112 -11.19 -9.77 0.54
C GLU A 112 -10.55 -10.41 -0.70
N GLN A 113 -10.31 -9.63 -1.76
CA GLN A 113 -9.66 -10.12 -2.99
C GLN A 113 -8.23 -10.63 -2.74
N ALA A 114 -7.44 -9.92 -1.93
CA ALA A 114 -6.09 -10.35 -1.57
C ALA A 114 -6.09 -11.68 -0.80
N ARG A 115 -7.03 -11.86 0.14
CA ARG A 115 -7.21 -13.13 0.86
C ARG A 115 -7.60 -14.26 -0.08
N ALA A 116 -8.50 -14.00 -1.03
CA ALA A 116 -8.90 -14.96 -2.05
C ALA A 116 -7.69 -15.41 -2.91
N CYS A 117 -6.92 -14.45 -3.43
CA CYS A 117 -5.75 -14.73 -4.28
C CYS A 117 -4.66 -15.54 -3.54
N VAL A 118 -4.40 -15.22 -2.26
CA VAL A 118 -3.49 -16.01 -1.42
C VAL A 118 -4.06 -17.42 -1.15
N SER A 119 -5.37 -17.56 -0.96
CA SER A 119 -6.02 -18.87 -0.76
C SER A 119 -5.95 -19.76 -2.01
N GLU A 120 -6.08 -19.18 -3.20
CA GLU A 120 -5.97 -19.90 -4.46
C GLU A 120 -4.53 -20.38 -4.67
N ARG A 121 -3.54 -19.55 -4.35
CA ARG A 121 -2.13 -19.95 -4.43
C ARG A 121 -1.77 -21.10 -3.48
N LYS A 122 -2.43 -21.20 -2.31
CA LYS A 122 -2.28 -22.33 -1.37
C LYS A 122 -2.95 -23.63 -1.84
N ARG A 123 -3.84 -23.58 -2.83
CA ARG A 123 -4.50 -24.78 -3.40
C ARG A 123 -3.73 -25.40 -4.57
N VAL A 124 -2.72 -24.72 -5.10
CA VAL A 124 -1.89 -25.15 -6.24
C VAL A 124 -0.53 -25.68 -5.76
N HIS A 125 -0.35 -25.87 -4.45
CA HIS A 125 0.72 -26.65 -3.83
C HIS A 125 0.07 -27.75 -2.98
#